data_AF-A0A964VRT8-F1
#
_entry.id   AF-A0A964VRT8-F1
#
_cell.length_a   1.000
_cell.length_b   1.000
_cell.length_c   1.000
_cell.angle_alpha   90.00
_cell.angle_beta   90.00
_cell.angle_gamma   90.00
#
_symmetry.space_group_name_H-M   'P 1'
#
loop_
_entity.id
_entity.type
_entity.pdbx_description
1 polymer ?
#
loop_
_entity_poly.entity_id
_entity_poly.type
_entity_poly.pdbx_seq_one_letter_code
_entity_poly.pdbx_strand_id
1 'polypeptide(L)'
;MSFTWISIYSEIARKVLEFEGRQAELLSLLGQMRSEGMKVILLNDRDAGGKVVPLAEIDPFTFFASFNRTSSVSGRQAILA
;
A
#
# COMPACT_ATOMS: atom_id res chain seq x y z
N MET A 1 -21.21 12.74 16.49
CA MET A 1 -19.77 12.63 16.15
C MET A 1 -19.64 12.69 14.65
N SER A 2 -18.67 13.45 14.12
CA SER A 2 -18.37 13.47 12.68
C SER A 2 -17.58 12.23 12.28
N PHE A 3 -17.77 11.77 11.04
CA PHE A 3 -16.94 10.72 10.46
C PHE A 3 -15.45 11.12 10.47
N THR A 4 -14.57 10.17 10.80
CA THR A 4 -13.12 10.33 10.70
C THR A 4 -12.47 9.07 10.14
N TRP A 5 -11.29 9.22 9.56
CA TRP A 5 -10.49 8.09 9.06
C TRP A 5 -9.68 7.39 10.18
N ILE A 6 -9.75 7.84 11.43
CA ILE A 6 -8.89 7.37 12.53
C ILE A 6 -9.03 5.87 12.75
N SER A 7 -10.26 5.34 12.80
CA SER A 7 -10.50 3.93 13.05
C SER A 7 -9.86 3.03 12.00
N ILE A 8 -10.03 3.38 10.71
CA ILE A 8 -9.46 2.56 9.63
C ILE A 8 -7.94 2.69 9.56
N TYR A 9 -7.38 3.87 9.78
CA TYR A 9 -5.92 4.04 9.89
C TYR A 9 -5.34 3.19 11.02
N SER A 10 -6.02 3.14 12.16
CA SER A 10 -5.60 2.34 13.32
C SER A 10 -5.69 0.84 13.05
N GLU A 11 -6.63 0.41 12.21
CA GLU A 11 -6.76 -0.98 11.77
C GLU A 11 -5.69 -1.36 10.75
N ILE A 12 -5.48 -0.53 9.73
CA ILE A 12 -4.40 -0.71 8.75
C ILE A 12 -3.05 -0.77 9.46
N ALA A 13 -2.79 0.13 10.42
CA ALA A 13 -1.55 0.16 11.19
C ALA A 13 -1.29 -1.15 11.95
N ARG A 14 -2.35 -1.77 12.50
CA ARG A 14 -2.22 -3.08 13.16
C ARG A 14 -2.02 -4.21 12.16
N LYS A 15 -2.78 -4.19 11.06
CA LYS A 15 -2.78 -5.27 10.07
C LYS A 15 -1.50 -5.33 9.24
N VAL A 16 -0.93 -4.18 8.86
CA VAL A 16 0.30 -4.14 8.07
C VAL A 16 1.49 -4.74 8.81
N LEU A 17 1.52 -4.67 10.15
CA LEU A 17 2.57 -5.31 10.97
C LEU A 17 2.53 -6.84 10.87
N GLU A 18 1.37 -7.45 10.61
CA GLU A 18 1.27 -8.90 10.39
C GLU A 18 2.00 -9.35 9.11
N PHE A 19 2.43 -8.42 8.24
CA PHE A 19 3.13 -8.69 6.99
C PHE A 19 4.65 -8.44 7.07
N GLU A 20 5.21 -8.15 8.25
CA GLU A 20 6.66 -7.91 8.42
C GLU A 20 7.50 -9.04 7.80
N GLY A 21 7.17 -10.30 8.09
CA GLY A 21 7.81 -11.48 7.49
C GLY A 21 7.17 -11.98 6.18
N ARG A 22 6.17 -11.29 5.64
CA ARG A 22 5.37 -11.69 4.47
C ARG A 22 5.34 -10.60 3.38
N GLN A 23 6.48 -9.94 3.16
CA GLN A 23 6.61 -8.83 2.21
C GLN A 23 6.21 -9.20 0.78
N ALA A 24 6.52 -10.41 0.32
CA ALA A 24 6.10 -10.88 -0.99
C ALA A 24 4.57 -10.92 -1.15
N GLU A 25 3.84 -11.34 -0.11
CA GLU A 25 2.38 -11.31 -0.09
C GLU A 25 1.86 -9.87 -0.11
N LEU A 26 2.47 -8.97 0.68
CA LEU A 26 2.08 -7.56 0.75
C LEU A 26 2.30 -6.84 -0.59
N LEU A 27 3.42 -7.09 -1.26
CA LEU A 27 3.73 -6.53 -2.58
C LEU A 27 2.82 -7.11 -3.67
N SER A 28 2.48 -8.40 -3.57
CA SER A 28 1.51 -9.04 -4.46
C SER A 28 0.12 -8.39 -4.34
N LEU A 29 -0.34 -8.14 -3.11
CA LEU A 29 -1.60 -7.43 -2.83
C LEU A 29 -1.60 -6.04 -3.49
N LEU A 30 -0.54 -5.25 -3.30
CA LEU A 30 -0.44 -3.94 -3.96
C LEU A 30 -0.42 -4.05 -5.50
N GLY A 31 0.19 -5.11 -6.03
CA GLY A 31 0.17 -5.43 -7.46
C GLY A 31 -1.23 -5.73 -7.98
N GLN A 32 -2.01 -6.52 -7.24
CA GLN A 32 -3.40 -6.82 -7.56
C GLN A 32 -4.25 -5.55 -7.53
N MET A 33 -4.16 -4.74 -6.46
CA MET A 33 -4.88 -3.46 -6.35
C MET A 33 -4.55 -2.53 -7.51
N ARG A 34 -3.29 -2.49 -7.95
CA ARG A 34 -2.88 -1.74 -9.15
C ARG A 34 -3.57 -2.26 -10.41
N SER A 35 -3.66 -3.58 -10.57
CA SER A 35 -4.31 -4.22 -11.72
C SER A 35 -5.81 -3.93 -11.78
N GLU A 36 -6.44 -3.70 -10.62
CA GLU A 36 -7.83 -3.28 -10.46
C GLU A 36 -8.04 -1.76 -10.65
N GLY A 37 -6.99 -1.03 -11.02
CA GLY A 37 -7.05 0.40 -11.35
C GLY A 37 -6.82 1.33 -10.16
N MET A 38 -6.47 0.80 -8.98
CA MET A 38 -6.14 1.62 -7.82
C MET A 38 -4.76 2.28 -7.96
N LYS A 39 -4.64 3.51 -7.45
CA LYS A 39 -3.36 4.23 -7.41
C LYS A 39 -2.54 3.78 -6.20
N VAL A 40 -1.55 2.93 -6.43
CA VAL A 40 -0.59 2.49 -5.40
C VAL A 40 0.80 3.11 -5.62
N ILE A 41 1.74 2.81 -4.72
CA ILE A 41 3.17 3.09 -4.90
C ILE A 41 3.74 2.42 -6.16
N LEU A 42 4.96 2.81 -6.56
CA LEU A 42 5.71 2.05 -7.54
C LEU A 42 6.17 0.73 -6.91
N LEU A 43 6.07 -0.37 -7.66
CA LEU A 43 6.48 -1.71 -7.22
C LEU A 43 7.84 -2.13 -7.77
N ASN A 44 8.57 -1.16 -8.32
CA ASN A 44 9.93 -1.35 -8.83
C ASN A 44 10.80 -0.19 -8.36
N ASP A 45 12.08 -0.48 -8.17
CA ASP A 45 13.15 0.48 -7.89
C ASP A 45 14.25 0.35 -8.96
N ARG A 46 15.34 1.10 -8.82
CA ARG A 46 16.55 0.96 -9.62
C ARG A 46 17.70 0.49 -8.75
N ASP A 47 18.44 -0.51 -9.24
CA ASP A 47 19.68 -0.94 -8.60
C ASP A 47 20.81 0.10 -8.79
N ALA A 48 21.98 -0.17 -8.21
CA ALA A 48 23.15 0.70 -8.32
C ALA A 48 23.63 0.92 -9.77
N GLY A 49 23.27 0.03 -10.70
CA GLY A 49 23.54 0.15 -12.13
C GLY A 49 22.44 0.88 -12.91
N GLY A 50 21.39 1.33 -12.23
CA GLY A 50 20.24 2.00 -12.83
C GLY A 50 19.22 1.07 -13.48
N LYS A 51 19.39 -0.26 -13.35
CA LYS A 51 18.46 -1.25 -13.89
C LYS A 51 17.21 -1.30 -13.03
N VAL A 52 16.04 -1.33 -13.69
CA VAL A 52 14.75 -1.50 -13.00
C VAL A 52 14.65 -2.91 -12.42
N VAL A 53 14.36 -2.98 -11.12
CA VAL A 53 14.20 -4.22 -10.35
C VAL A 53 12.91 -4.15 -9.52
N PRO A 54 12.20 -5.27 -9.29
CA PRO A 54 11.05 -5.28 -8.40
C PRO A 54 11.48 -4.97 -6.96
N LEU A 55 10.57 -4.36 -6.19
CA LEU A 55 10.78 -4.21 -4.75
C LEU A 55 10.79 -5.59 -4.08
N ALA A 56 11.64 -5.75 -3.07
CA ALA A 56 11.69 -6.95 -2.22
C ALA A 56 10.92 -6.76 -0.90
N GLU A 57 10.92 -5.53 -0.37
CA GLU A 57 10.30 -5.17 0.89
C GLU A 57 9.83 -3.71 0.88
N ILE A 58 8.90 -3.39 1.76
CA ILE A 58 8.47 -2.03 2.05
C ILE A 58 8.24 -1.86 3.55
N ASP A 59 8.41 -0.64 4.03
CA ASP A 59 8.03 -0.29 5.39
C ASP A 59 6.51 0.02 5.49
N PRO A 60 5.92 -0.01 6.70
CA PRO A 60 4.52 0.30 6.90
C PRO A 60 4.07 1.67 6.36
N PHE A 61 4.90 2.71 6.46
CA PHE A 61 4.54 4.06 5.96
C PHE A 61 4.48 4.09 4.43
N THR A 62 5.32 3.30 3.77
CA THR A 62 5.24 3.09 2.33
C THR A 62 3.91 2.44 1.92
N PHE A 63 3.35 1.52 2.71
CA PHE A 63 1.97 1.03 2.50
C PHE A 63 0.93 2.15 2.67
N PHE A 64 1.04 2.96 3.72
CA PHE A 64 0.16 4.12 3.92
C PHE A 64 0.23 5.14 2.78
N ALA A 65 1.37 5.26 2.09
CA ALA A 65 1.49 6.11 0.92
C ALA A 65 0.55 5.66 -0.22
N SER A 66 0.32 4.35 -0.40
CA SER A 66 -0.69 3.84 -1.35
C SER A 66 -2.09 4.29 -0.94
N PHE A 67 -2.45 4.14 0.34
CA PHE A 67 -3.75 4.60 0.85
C PHE A 67 -3.97 6.11 0.73
N ASN A 68 -2.89 6.89 0.78
CA ASN A 68 -2.94 8.34 0.66
C ASN A 68 -2.89 8.87 -0.76
N ARG A 69 -2.28 8.14 -1.70
CA ARG A 69 -2.27 8.47 -3.14
C ARG A 69 -3.67 8.47 -3.73
N THR A 70 -4.56 7.63 -3.21
CA THR A 70 -6.00 7.71 -3.45
C THR A 70 -6.59 8.87 -2.63
N SER A 71 -6.45 10.10 -3.13
CA SER A 71 -6.83 11.31 -2.39
C SER A 71 -8.35 11.50 -2.21
N SER A 72 -9.19 10.86 -3.02
CA SER A 72 -10.65 10.90 -2.89
C SER A 72 -11.18 9.89 -1.86
N VAL A 73 -12.34 10.18 -1.28
CA VAL A 73 -13.06 9.25 -0.38
C VAL A 73 -13.32 7.92 -1.07
N SER A 74 -13.83 7.97 -2.31
CA SER A 74 -14.08 6.79 -3.14
C SER A 74 -12.81 5.98 -3.43
N GLY A 75 -11.69 6.65 -3.66
CA GLY A 75 -10.40 5.98 -3.90
C GLY A 75 -9.91 5.24 -2.67
N ARG A 76 -10.03 5.84 -1.48
CA ARG A 76 -9.69 5.16 -0.21
C ARG A 76 -10.62 3.99 0.08
N GLN A 77 -11.90 4.10 -0.23
CA GLN A 77 -12.87 3.02 -0.06
C GLN A 77 -12.58 1.82 -0.97
N ALA A 78 -12.13 2.06 -2.21
CA ALA A 78 -11.78 0.99 -3.14
C ALA A 78 -10.63 0.10 -2.65
N ILE A 79 -9.72 0.64 -1.82
CA ILE A 79 -8.62 -0.13 -1.20
C ILE A 79 -9.12 -1.13 -0.16
N LEU A 80 -10.28 -0.86 0.45
CA LEU A 80 -10.83 -1.65 1.56
C LEU A 80 -11.82 -2.73 1.09
N ALA A 81 -12.21 -2.70 -0.19
CA ALA A 81 -13.19 -3.60 -0.78
C ALA A 81 -12.53 -4.91 -1.23
#